data_AF-A0A9P9R6E0-F1
#
_entry.id   AF-A0A9P9R6E0-F1
#
_cell.length_a   1.000
_cell.length_b   1.000
_cell.length_c   1.000
_cell.angle_alpha   90.00
_cell.angle_beta   90.00
_cell.angle_gamma   90.00
#
_symmetry.space_group_name_H-M   'P 1'
#
loop_
_entity.id
_entity.type
_entity.pdbx_description
1 polymer ?
#
loop_
_entity_poly.entity_id
_entity_poly.type
_entity_poly.pdbx_seq_one_letter_code
_entity_poly.pdbx_strand_id
1 'polypeptide(L)'
;MVQVRGSVAELQQFMTASLLPTNSNSLELSGPNKTQPDSIQLLYNLAKLEEINTSSIHADIVADLSIPIDCVVYEPARNQPRMVAKYTPGGREKRFVGVEWKTYHRELSRNASGQLELDISPTALQQSAQLANLLASPKSEDFCAPHCSGYVLEKDNQERTSRLGWDFQMPDSTDDASAPLSLHWLFTRVPQPPLSDKVTIASKLATSLMYLHSVKWLHKAIRSDNIVFYWDGTRTNLEQPILAGFEYAHHDAHDISERSDPNPVWDIYRWPSIQDEAPTTVHSQKIFNIYSLGIVLMEILFWKPLDTLLELPDLSTVTLFRSKEIRDDLIWMLE
;
A
#
# COMPACT_ATOMS: atom_id res chain seq x y z
N MET A 1 1.84 -23.62 -11.51
CA MET A 1 1.95 -23.23 -12.94
C MET A 1 0.65 -23.44 -13.72
N VAL A 2 0.01 -24.62 -13.66
CA VAL A 2 -1.24 -24.89 -14.43
C VAL A 2 -2.46 -24.15 -13.87
N GLN A 3 -2.57 -24.06 -12.54
CA GLN A 3 -3.77 -23.52 -11.88
C GLN A 3 -3.92 -21.98 -12.01
N VAL A 4 -2.82 -21.22 -12.02
CA VAL A 4 -2.84 -19.74 -12.13
C VAL A 4 -2.99 -19.28 -13.58
N ARG A 5 -2.34 -19.95 -14.54
CA ARG A 5 -2.57 -19.71 -15.98
C ARG A 5 -3.99 -20.08 -16.40
N GLY A 6 -4.58 -21.10 -15.75
CA GLY A 6 -5.99 -21.44 -15.90
C GLY A 6 -6.90 -20.29 -15.50
N SER A 7 -6.70 -19.68 -14.31
CA SER A 7 -7.54 -18.59 -13.82
C SER A 7 -7.50 -17.32 -14.68
N VAL A 8 -6.32 -16.92 -15.20
CA VAL A 8 -6.22 -15.75 -16.10
C VAL A 8 -6.90 -16.02 -17.44
N ALA A 9 -6.72 -17.22 -18.00
CA ALA A 9 -7.38 -17.61 -19.25
C ALA A 9 -8.91 -17.75 -19.07
N GLU A 10 -9.37 -18.26 -17.92
CA GLU A 10 -10.79 -18.35 -17.56
C GLU A 10 -11.42 -16.96 -17.42
N LEU A 11 -10.74 -16.00 -16.76
CA LEU A 11 -11.22 -14.62 -16.67
C LEU A 11 -11.25 -13.92 -18.02
N GLN A 12 -10.24 -14.13 -18.88
CA GLN A 12 -10.23 -13.61 -20.25
C GLN A 12 -11.34 -14.24 -21.11
N GLN A 13 -11.62 -15.53 -20.94
CA GLN A 13 -12.74 -16.21 -21.62
C GLN A 13 -14.10 -15.70 -21.13
N PHE A 14 -14.27 -15.47 -19.83
CA PHE A 14 -15.49 -14.86 -19.29
C PHE A 14 -15.73 -13.44 -19.83
N MET A 15 -14.68 -12.63 -19.96
CA MET A 15 -14.77 -11.31 -20.60
C MET A 15 -15.16 -11.40 -22.07
N THR A 16 -14.59 -12.36 -22.81
CA THR A 16 -14.91 -12.55 -24.23
C THR A 16 -16.35 -13.03 -24.43
N ALA A 17 -16.85 -13.88 -23.53
CA ALA A 17 -18.22 -14.40 -23.56
C ALA A 17 -19.29 -13.35 -23.22
N SER A 18 -18.95 -12.37 -22.38
CA SER A 18 -19.86 -11.29 -21.95
C SER A 18 -19.93 -10.11 -22.93
N LEU A 19 -18.99 -10.02 -23.88
CA LEU A 19 -18.99 -9.04 -24.98
C LEU A 19 -19.77 -9.50 -26.23
N LEU A 20 -20.27 -10.74 -26.26
CA LEU A 20 -21.15 -11.22 -27.33
C LEU A 20 -22.58 -10.69 -27.12
N PRO A 21 -23.25 -10.13 -28.15
CA PRO A 21 -24.61 -9.62 -28.00
C PRO A 21 -25.55 -10.80 -27.71
N THR A 22 -26.11 -10.85 -26.50
CA THR A 22 -27.09 -11.86 -26.11
C THR A 22 -28.43 -11.56 -26.79
N ASN A 23 -28.89 -12.53 -27.57
CA ASN A 23 -30.21 -12.51 -28.19
C ASN A 23 -31.29 -12.45 -27.09
N SER A 24 -32.24 -11.55 -27.31
CA SER A 24 -33.40 -11.22 -26.48
C SER A 24 -34.19 -12.43 -25.96
N ASN A 25 -34.39 -12.48 -24.63
CA ASN A 25 -35.69 -12.68 -23.96
C ASN A 25 -35.49 -13.11 -22.49
N SER A 26 -35.64 -12.19 -21.53
CA SER A 26 -36.37 -12.43 -20.26
C SER A 26 -36.34 -11.22 -19.30
N LEU A 27 -37.52 -10.65 -19.09
CA LEU A 27 -38.05 -9.91 -17.94
C LEU A 27 -37.18 -8.83 -17.26
N GLU A 28 -37.52 -7.59 -17.61
CA GLU A 28 -37.12 -6.35 -16.94
C GLU A 28 -37.63 -6.27 -15.49
N LEU A 29 -36.72 -6.00 -14.56
CA LEU A 29 -36.99 -5.29 -13.31
C LEU A 29 -36.05 -4.09 -13.26
N SER A 30 -36.66 -2.90 -13.37
CA SER A 30 -36.04 -1.59 -13.53
C SER A 30 -35.21 -1.14 -12.32
N GLY A 31 -33.92 -0.89 -12.55
CA GLY A 31 -32.98 -0.10 -11.75
C GLY A 31 -31.87 0.46 -12.68
N PRO A 32 -31.17 1.57 -12.35
CA PRO A 32 -30.39 2.31 -13.34
C PRO A 32 -29.23 1.48 -13.90
N ASN A 33 -29.29 1.19 -15.20
CA ASN A 33 -28.30 0.47 -16.01
C ASN A 33 -26.94 1.18 -16.04
N LYS A 34 -26.14 1.05 -14.98
CA LYS A 34 -24.69 1.38 -14.94
C LYS A 34 -23.80 0.27 -14.39
N THR A 35 -24.36 -0.76 -13.75
CA THR A 35 -23.61 -1.77 -13.00
C THR A 35 -22.84 -2.79 -13.85
N GLN A 36 -23.31 -3.09 -15.06
CA GLN A 36 -22.69 -4.09 -15.94
C GLN A 36 -21.36 -3.63 -16.57
N PRO A 37 -21.22 -2.41 -17.14
CA PRO A 37 -19.95 -1.95 -17.71
C PRO A 37 -18.87 -1.75 -16.65
N ASP A 38 -19.22 -1.23 -15.47
CA ASP A 38 -18.26 -0.99 -14.38
C ASP A 38 -17.69 -2.31 -13.83
N SER A 39 -18.53 -3.34 -13.68
CA SER A 39 -18.09 -4.67 -13.22
C SER A 39 -17.15 -5.36 -14.23
N ILE A 40 -17.43 -5.23 -15.53
CA ILE A 40 -16.58 -5.80 -16.58
C ILE A 40 -15.23 -5.07 -16.62
N GLN A 41 -15.24 -3.74 -16.50
CA GLN A 41 -14.01 -2.95 -16.46
C GLN A 41 -13.14 -3.30 -15.25
N LEU A 42 -13.76 -3.53 -14.08
CA LEU A 42 -13.08 -3.98 -12.88
C LEU A 42 -12.37 -5.33 -13.10
N LEU A 43 -13.09 -6.31 -13.66
CA LEU A 43 -12.52 -7.63 -13.97
C LEU A 43 -11.38 -7.54 -14.98
N TYR A 44 -11.51 -6.69 -16.00
CA TYR A 44 -10.45 -6.44 -16.97
C TYR A 44 -9.20 -5.87 -16.31
N ASN A 45 -9.37 -4.86 -15.47
CA ASN A 45 -8.27 -4.25 -14.74
C ASN A 45 -7.58 -5.25 -13.80
N LEU A 46 -8.34 -6.13 -13.13
CA LEU A 46 -7.80 -7.19 -12.27
C LEU A 46 -7.00 -8.21 -13.07
N ALA A 47 -7.54 -8.68 -14.21
CA ALA A 47 -6.84 -9.63 -15.08
C ALA A 47 -5.51 -9.05 -15.61
N LYS A 48 -5.51 -7.77 -16.00
CA LYS A 48 -4.29 -7.07 -16.42
C LYS A 48 -3.26 -6.99 -15.30
N LEU A 49 -3.69 -6.68 -14.07
CA LEU A 49 -2.80 -6.63 -12.91
C LEU A 49 -2.22 -8.00 -12.57
N GLU A 50 -3.01 -9.08 -12.67
CA GLU A 50 -2.53 -10.46 -12.50
C GLU A 50 -1.51 -10.86 -13.57
N GLU A 51 -1.72 -10.45 -14.82
CA GLU A 51 -0.77 -10.69 -15.92
C GLU A 51 0.59 -10.02 -15.65
N ILE A 52 0.57 -8.77 -15.17
CA ILE A 52 1.78 -8.02 -14.77
C ILE A 52 2.51 -8.75 -13.63
N ASN A 53 1.77 -9.14 -12.59
CA ASN A 53 2.35 -9.79 -11.41
C ASN A 53 2.94 -11.17 -11.75
N THR A 54 2.24 -11.98 -12.55
CA THR A 54 2.74 -13.29 -12.98
C THR A 54 3.97 -13.18 -13.88
N SER A 55 4.02 -12.18 -14.75
CA SER A 55 5.20 -11.90 -15.58
C SER A 55 6.41 -11.49 -14.73
N SER A 56 6.19 -10.68 -13.69
CA SER A 56 7.24 -10.22 -12.77
C SER A 56 7.77 -11.31 -11.83
N ILE A 57 6.96 -12.34 -11.53
CA ILE A 57 7.37 -13.47 -10.68
C ILE A 57 8.16 -14.53 -11.47
N HIS A 58 7.90 -14.67 -12.78
CA HIS A 58 8.41 -15.77 -13.60
C HIS A 58 9.45 -15.38 -14.63
N ALA A 59 9.65 -14.10 -14.92
CA ALA A 59 10.76 -13.69 -15.75
C ALA A 59 12.05 -13.70 -14.92
N ASP A 60 13.10 -14.34 -15.43
CA ASP A 60 14.51 -14.04 -15.10
C ASP A 60 14.89 -12.58 -15.46
N ILE A 61 13.92 -11.76 -15.86
CA ILE A 61 13.99 -10.38 -16.33
C ILE A 61 12.90 -9.58 -15.60
N VAL A 62 13.02 -9.47 -14.27
CA VAL A 62 12.41 -8.33 -13.58
C VAL A 62 13.15 -7.11 -14.09
N ALA A 63 12.46 -6.09 -14.62
CA ALA A 63 13.13 -4.86 -15.00
C ALA A 63 13.81 -4.33 -13.74
N ASP A 64 15.13 -4.18 -13.79
CA ASP A 64 15.88 -3.62 -12.68
C ASP A 64 15.57 -2.13 -12.61
N LEU A 65 14.58 -1.80 -11.77
CA LEU A 65 14.19 -0.43 -11.46
C LEU A 65 15.07 0.14 -10.33
N SER A 66 16.29 -0.38 -10.15
CA SER A 66 17.24 0.21 -9.20
C SER A 66 17.65 1.61 -9.66
N ILE A 67 17.54 2.54 -8.73
CA ILE A 67 17.92 3.93 -8.92
C ILE A 67 19.24 4.15 -8.18
N PRO A 68 20.30 4.63 -8.87
CA PRO A 68 21.54 5.00 -8.22
C PRO A 68 21.33 6.09 -7.16
N ILE A 69 21.90 5.91 -5.97
CA ILE A 69 21.74 6.82 -4.82
C ILE A 69 22.16 8.26 -5.14
N ASP A 70 23.14 8.45 -6.03
CA ASP A 70 23.64 9.74 -6.49
C ASP A 70 22.65 10.50 -7.38
N CYS A 71 21.62 9.84 -7.90
CA CYS A 71 20.54 10.48 -8.65
C CYS A 71 19.45 11.10 -7.76
N VAL A 72 19.48 10.84 -6.44
CA VAL A 72 18.44 11.27 -5.50
C VAL A 72 19.04 12.23 -4.47
N VAL A 73 18.45 13.42 -4.36
CA VAL A 73 18.80 14.42 -3.35
C VAL A 73 17.67 14.51 -2.36
N TYR A 74 17.90 14.03 -1.14
CA TYR A 74 16.93 14.08 -0.05
C TYR A 74 16.91 15.47 0.58
N GLU A 75 15.72 16.04 0.69
CA GLU A 75 15.50 17.23 1.49
C GLU A 75 14.68 16.80 2.72
N PRO A 76 15.18 16.99 3.95
CA PRO A 76 14.44 16.59 5.12
C PRO A 76 13.15 17.42 5.21
N ALA A 77 12.02 16.80 4.86
CA ALA A 77 10.71 17.38 5.08
C ALA A 77 10.49 17.51 6.59
N ARG A 78 10.31 18.74 7.07
CA ARG A 78 10.02 19.00 8.49
C ARG A 78 8.68 18.34 8.83
N ASN A 79 8.69 17.39 9.76
CA ASN A 79 7.51 16.81 10.41
C ASN A 79 6.59 15.89 9.57
N GLN A 80 7.10 15.13 8.60
CA GLN A 80 6.34 14.06 7.97
C GLN A 80 7.08 12.72 8.04
N PRO A 81 6.38 11.58 8.27
CA PRO A 81 7.00 10.25 8.26
C PRO A 81 7.49 9.85 6.86
N ARG A 82 6.98 10.52 5.82
CA ARG A 82 7.33 10.33 4.40
C ARG A 82 8.30 11.42 3.99
N MET A 83 9.45 11.04 3.47
CA MET A 83 10.45 12.01 3.03
C MET A 83 10.11 12.47 1.61
N VAL A 84 9.97 13.78 1.41
CA VAL A 84 9.95 14.37 0.07
C VAL A 84 11.39 14.48 -0.41
N ALA A 85 11.69 14.02 -1.62
CA ALA A 85 13.02 14.09 -2.21
C ALA A 85 12.96 14.68 -3.62
N LYS A 86 14.10 15.15 -4.10
CA LYS A 86 14.29 15.59 -5.49
C LYS A 86 15.05 14.51 -6.24
N TYR A 87 14.38 13.88 -7.20
CA TYR A 87 14.96 12.88 -8.09
C TYR A 87 15.39 13.52 -9.41
N THR A 88 16.60 13.23 -9.87
CA THR A 88 17.17 13.75 -11.12
C THR A 88 17.48 12.60 -12.09
N PRO A 89 16.49 12.10 -12.85
CA PRO A 89 16.69 10.96 -13.75
C PRO A 89 17.71 11.30 -14.84
N GLY A 90 18.85 10.59 -14.85
CA GLY A 90 19.88 10.71 -15.90
C GLY A 90 20.45 12.13 -16.08
N GLY A 91 20.50 12.93 -15.01
CA GLY A 91 21.02 14.31 -15.04
C GLY A 91 20.10 15.33 -15.73
N ARG A 92 18.82 15.01 -15.92
CA ARG A 92 17.81 15.89 -16.55
C ARG A 92 17.09 16.79 -15.51
N GLU A 93 15.89 17.25 -15.85
CA GLU A 93 15.02 18.07 -15.00
C GLU A 93 14.71 17.38 -13.66
N LYS A 94 14.77 18.15 -12.57
CA LYS A 94 14.50 17.67 -11.21
C LYS A 94 13.00 17.44 -11.05
N ARG A 95 12.62 16.30 -10.48
CA ARG A 95 11.24 15.97 -10.13
C ARG A 95 11.12 15.74 -8.64
N PHE A 96 10.01 16.18 -8.06
CA PHE A 96 9.68 15.84 -6.69
C PHE A 96 9.17 14.40 -6.63
N VAL A 97 9.65 13.65 -5.65
CA VAL A 97 9.22 12.28 -5.39
C VAL A 97 8.97 12.12 -3.89
N GLY A 98 8.00 11.28 -3.54
CA GLY A 98 7.84 10.79 -2.17
C GLY A 98 8.67 9.52 -2.02
N VAL A 99 9.48 9.43 -0.97
CA VAL A 99 10.30 8.25 -0.70
C VAL A 99 9.82 7.58 0.59
N GLU A 100 9.49 6.31 0.48
CA GLU A 100 9.19 5.44 1.61
C GLU A 100 10.39 4.56 1.90
N TRP A 101 10.96 4.69 3.11
CA TRP A 101 12.16 3.95 3.51
C TRP A 101 11.83 2.79 4.42
N LYS A 102 12.44 1.63 4.15
CA LYS A 102 12.51 0.52 5.10
C LYS A 102 13.95 0.16 5.41
N THR A 103 14.22 0.01 6.70
CA THR A 103 15.51 -0.44 7.20
C THR A 103 15.53 -1.96 7.29
N TYR A 104 16.62 -2.54 6.82
CA TYR A 104 16.89 -3.97 6.88
C TYR A 104 18.15 -4.22 7.70
N HIS A 105 18.14 -5.28 8.49
CA HIS A 105 19.38 -5.80 9.08
C HIS A 105 20.21 -6.48 8.00
N ARG A 106 21.52 -6.28 8.05
CA ARG A 106 22.44 -6.98 7.16
C ARG A 106 22.70 -8.38 7.67
N GLU A 107 22.59 -9.33 6.77
CA GLU A 107 22.88 -10.74 7.02
C GLU A 107 24.23 -11.10 6.41
N LEU A 108 24.94 -12.02 7.07
CA LEU A 108 26.17 -12.58 6.51
C LEU A 108 25.81 -13.49 5.35
N SER A 109 26.23 -13.12 4.14
CA SER A 109 26.06 -13.91 2.92
C SER A 109 27.38 -14.05 2.18
N ARG A 110 27.44 -14.98 1.23
CA ARG A 110 28.56 -15.07 0.28
C ARG A 110 28.16 -14.37 -1.02
N ASN A 111 28.97 -13.42 -1.45
CA ASN A 111 28.79 -12.79 -2.75
C ASN A 111 29.17 -13.74 -3.90
N ALA A 112 29.00 -13.28 -5.14
CA ALA A 112 29.29 -14.08 -6.34
C ALA A 112 30.75 -14.56 -6.45
N SER A 113 31.69 -13.88 -5.78
CA SER A 113 33.12 -14.29 -5.71
C SER A 113 33.44 -15.21 -4.53
N GLY A 114 32.43 -15.59 -3.74
CA GLY A 114 32.56 -16.50 -2.59
C GLY A 114 33.06 -15.83 -1.30
N GLN A 115 33.27 -14.50 -1.32
CA GLN A 115 33.67 -13.71 -0.17
C GLN A 115 32.47 -13.45 0.74
N LEU A 116 32.71 -13.45 2.05
CA LEU A 116 31.70 -13.10 3.03
C LEU A 116 31.46 -11.59 3.00
N GLU A 117 30.20 -11.20 2.87
CA GLU A 117 29.74 -9.81 2.88
C GLU A 117 28.53 -9.71 3.82
N LEU A 118 28.38 -8.55 4.46
CA LEU A 118 27.16 -8.17 5.16
C LEU A 118 26.30 -7.39 4.16
N ASP A 119 25.16 -7.95 3.78
CA ASP A 119 24.23 -7.28 2.86
C ASP A 119 22.76 -7.60 3.21
N ILE A 120 21.82 -6.93 2.56
CA ILE A 120 20.40 -7.27 2.64
C ILE A 120 20.19 -8.67 2.06
N SER A 121 19.29 -9.44 2.68
CA SER A 121 18.91 -10.77 2.20
C SER A 121 18.50 -10.75 0.71
N PRO A 122 18.99 -11.68 -0.12
CA PRO A 122 18.61 -11.74 -1.55
C PRO A 122 17.09 -11.80 -1.76
N THR A 123 16.38 -12.47 -0.85
CA THR A 123 14.91 -12.56 -0.86
C THR A 123 14.26 -11.19 -0.67
N ALA A 124 14.76 -10.37 0.26
CA ALA A 124 14.23 -9.04 0.52
C ALA A 124 14.48 -8.09 -0.68
N LEU A 125 15.65 -8.18 -1.32
CA LEU A 125 15.93 -7.43 -2.55
C LEU A 125 15.02 -7.85 -3.69
N GLN A 126 14.84 -9.16 -3.90
CA GLN A 126 13.95 -9.68 -4.94
C GLN A 126 12.50 -9.22 -4.73
N GLN A 127 11.99 -9.30 -3.50
CA GLN A 127 10.65 -8.81 -3.16
C GLN A 127 10.51 -7.32 -3.42
N SER A 128 11.53 -6.54 -3.07
CA SER A 128 11.51 -5.07 -3.26
C SER A 128 11.45 -4.70 -4.74
N ALA A 129 12.20 -5.42 -5.58
CA ALA A 129 12.15 -5.26 -7.03
C ALA A 129 10.80 -5.68 -7.62
N GLN A 130 10.20 -6.79 -7.14
CA GLN A 130 8.86 -7.22 -7.58
C GLN A 130 7.79 -6.19 -7.22
N LEU A 131 7.85 -5.62 -6.01
CA LEU A 131 6.94 -4.56 -5.57
C LEU A 131 7.06 -3.32 -6.47
N ALA A 132 8.30 -2.88 -6.72
CA ALA A 132 8.56 -1.73 -7.58
C ALA A 132 7.97 -1.94 -8.99
N ASN A 133 8.15 -3.12 -9.58
CA ASN A 133 7.60 -3.45 -10.89
C ASN A 133 6.06 -3.49 -10.93
N LEU A 134 5.43 -4.05 -9.89
CA LEU A 134 3.97 -4.03 -9.76
C LEU A 134 3.46 -2.59 -9.70
N LEU A 135 4.08 -1.74 -8.89
CA LEU A 135 3.64 -0.36 -8.67
C LEU A 135 4.04 0.60 -9.80
N ALA A 136 5.06 0.28 -10.60
CA ALA A 136 5.43 1.01 -11.81
C ALA A 136 4.49 0.73 -12.99
N SER A 137 3.80 -0.41 -12.97
CA SER A 137 2.96 -0.81 -14.10
C SER A 137 1.71 0.06 -14.24
N PRO A 138 1.17 0.25 -15.47
CA PRO A 138 -0.04 1.01 -15.69
C PRO A 138 -1.23 0.36 -14.96
N LYS A 139 -1.82 1.09 -14.02
CA LYS A 139 -2.89 0.63 -13.13
C LYS A 139 -4.16 1.47 -13.28
N SER A 140 -5.30 0.90 -12.87
CA SER A 140 -6.56 1.64 -12.79
C SER A 140 -6.44 2.78 -11.78
N GLU A 141 -7.15 3.89 -12.00
CA GLU A 141 -7.29 4.96 -11.01
C GLU A 141 -7.98 4.47 -9.72
N ASP A 142 -8.73 3.37 -9.81
CA ASP A 142 -9.35 2.70 -8.68
C ASP A 142 -8.35 1.94 -7.79
N PHE A 143 -7.15 1.66 -8.33
CA PHE A 143 -6.04 1.13 -7.55
C PHE A 143 -5.23 2.33 -7.04
N CYS A 144 -5.65 2.86 -5.89
CA CYS A 144 -5.13 4.06 -5.22
C CYS A 144 -3.67 3.98 -4.78
N ALA A 145 -2.87 3.07 -5.33
CA ALA A 145 -1.44 3.03 -5.10
C ALA A 145 -0.75 4.19 -5.84
N PRO A 146 0.33 4.78 -5.29
CA PRO A 146 1.15 5.74 -6.02
C PRO A 146 1.92 5.06 -7.16
N HIS A 147 2.29 5.82 -8.19
CA HIS A 147 3.16 5.32 -9.26
C HIS A 147 4.60 5.23 -8.77
N CYS A 148 5.19 4.03 -8.81
CA CYS A 148 6.57 3.81 -8.40
C CYS A 148 7.50 4.00 -9.61
N SER A 149 8.53 4.83 -9.44
CA SER A 149 9.57 5.04 -10.46
C SER A 149 10.70 4.02 -10.33
N GLY A 150 10.90 3.46 -9.13
CA GLY A 150 11.94 2.49 -8.84
C GLY A 150 12.25 2.42 -7.36
N TYR A 151 13.37 1.79 -7.03
CA TYR A 151 13.84 1.67 -5.65
C TYR A 151 15.33 2.00 -5.53
N VAL A 152 15.72 2.52 -4.37
CA VAL A 152 17.07 2.96 -4.06
C VAL A 152 17.61 2.08 -2.94
N LEU A 153 18.85 1.60 -3.10
CA LEU A 153 19.58 0.92 -2.04
C LEU A 153 20.61 1.86 -1.42
N GLU A 154 20.41 2.22 -0.15
CA GLU A 154 21.38 2.95 0.64
C GLU A 154 22.13 1.99 1.56
N LYS A 155 23.41 1.76 1.22
CA LYS A 155 24.34 0.98 2.05
C LYS A 155 25.02 1.93 3.04
N ASP A 156 24.64 1.86 4.32
CA ASP A 156 25.38 2.54 5.37
C ASP A 156 26.65 1.72 5.69
N ASN A 157 27.82 2.31 5.49
CA ASN A 157 29.10 1.63 5.76
C ASN A 157 29.43 1.57 7.27
N GLN A 158 28.74 2.34 8.12
CA GLN A 158 29.01 2.45 9.56
C GLN A 158 27.98 1.68 10.42
N GLU A 159 26.73 1.54 9.96
CA GLU A 159 25.68 0.82 10.70
C GLU A 159 25.55 -0.66 10.29
N ARG A 160 25.00 -1.55 11.13
CA ARG A 160 24.73 -2.96 10.74
C ARG A 160 23.47 -3.12 9.86
N THR A 161 22.98 -2.02 9.33
CA THR A 161 21.69 -1.90 8.64
C THR A 161 21.93 -1.34 7.25
N SER A 162 20.95 -1.54 6.37
CA SER A 162 20.88 -0.89 5.06
C SER A 162 19.43 -0.53 4.79
N ARG A 163 19.20 0.49 3.96
CA ARG A 163 17.85 1.00 3.72
C ARG A 163 17.48 0.80 2.26
N LEU A 164 16.25 0.37 2.04
CA LEU A 164 15.61 0.37 0.74
C LEU A 164 14.54 1.46 0.72
N GLY A 165 14.61 2.31 -0.30
CA GLY A 165 13.67 3.40 -0.53
C GLY A 165 12.88 3.12 -1.79
N TRP A 166 11.56 3.35 -1.79
CA TRP A 166 10.77 3.32 -3.02
C TRP A 166 10.41 4.74 -3.42
N ASP A 167 10.73 5.08 -4.67
CA ASP A 167 10.52 6.41 -5.22
C ASP A 167 9.14 6.49 -5.86
N PHE A 168 8.26 7.30 -5.28
CA PHE A 168 6.90 7.50 -5.75
C PHE A 168 6.73 8.85 -6.43
N GLN A 169 6.08 8.84 -7.59
CA GLN A 169 5.77 10.04 -8.34
C GLN A 169 4.85 10.94 -7.52
N MET A 170 5.21 12.23 -7.48
CA MET A 170 4.38 13.31 -6.97
C MET A 170 3.80 14.12 -8.14
N PRO A 171 2.70 14.87 -7.93
CA PRO A 171 2.19 15.81 -8.91
C PRO A 171 3.28 16.82 -9.28
N ASP A 172 3.26 17.30 -10.52
CA ASP A 172 4.22 18.27 -11.06
C ASP A 172 4.03 19.70 -10.47
N SER A 173 3.74 19.82 -9.17
CA SER A 173 3.68 21.09 -8.48
C SER A 173 5.08 21.56 -8.12
N THR A 174 5.35 22.83 -8.42
CA THR A 174 6.67 23.47 -8.24
C THR A 174 6.93 23.96 -6.82
N ASP A 175 5.95 23.86 -5.92
CA ASP A 175 6.03 24.40 -4.56
C ASP A 175 6.24 23.28 -3.52
N ASP A 176 7.19 23.47 -2.60
CA ASP A 176 7.42 22.57 -1.45
C ASP A 176 6.17 22.44 -0.54
N ALA A 177 5.16 23.30 -0.71
CA ALA A 177 3.91 23.31 0.03
C ALA A 177 2.90 22.21 -0.38
N SER A 178 3.15 21.47 -1.47
CA SER A 178 2.26 20.41 -1.98
C SER A 178 2.53 19.02 -1.41
N ALA A 179 3.18 18.92 -0.25
CA ALA A 179 3.37 17.65 0.43
C ALA A 179 2.01 16.98 0.71
N PRO A 180 1.90 15.66 0.56
CA PRO A 180 0.63 14.98 0.71
C PRO A 180 0.24 14.98 2.19
N LEU A 181 -1.04 15.21 2.47
CA LEU A 181 -1.58 15.23 3.83
C LEU A 181 -2.17 13.86 4.16
N SER A 182 -1.86 13.32 5.34
CA SER A 182 -2.46 12.07 5.80
C SER A 182 -3.91 12.26 6.25
N LEU A 183 -4.73 11.22 6.10
CA LEU A 183 -6.09 11.18 6.60
C LEU A 183 -6.14 11.46 8.10
N HIS A 184 -5.16 10.93 8.85
CA HIS A 184 -5.02 11.20 10.28
C HIS A 184 -4.90 12.71 10.56
N TRP A 185 -4.07 13.43 9.80
CA TRP A 185 -3.94 14.88 9.92
C TRP A 185 -5.26 15.59 9.60
N LEU A 186 -5.98 15.14 8.57
CA LEU A 186 -7.26 15.74 8.16
C LEU A 186 -8.34 15.64 9.24
N PHE A 187 -8.40 14.54 9.99
CA PHE A 187 -9.41 14.38 11.06
C PHE A 187 -9.36 15.50 12.11
N THR A 188 -8.18 16.08 12.36
CA THR A 188 -7.99 17.09 13.41
C THR A 188 -8.08 18.53 12.90
N ARG A 189 -8.02 18.73 11.57
CA ARG A 189 -7.79 20.04 10.94
C ARG A 189 -8.85 20.43 9.93
N VAL A 190 -9.54 19.45 9.35
CA VAL A 190 -10.53 19.65 8.29
C VAL A 190 -11.91 19.27 8.82
N PRO A 191 -12.94 20.12 8.62
CA PRO A 191 -14.31 19.79 8.98
C PRO A 191 -14.76 18.47 8.37
N GLN A 192 -15.64 17.77 9.08
CA GLN A 192 -16.20 16.52 8.61
C GLN A 192 -16.83 16.69 7.22
N PRO A 193 -16.41 15.90 6.21
CA PRO A 193 -16.97 15.98 4.87
C PRO A 193 -18.36 15.32 4.82
N PRO A 194 -19.13 15.59 3.76
CA PRO A 194 -20.37 14.90 3.45
C PRO A 194 -20.22 13.37 3.47
N LEU A 195 -21.33 12.67 3.76
CA LEU A 195 -21.35 11.20 3.75
C LEU A 195 -20.97 10.62 2.39
N SER A 196 -21.32 11.29 1.29
CA SER A 196 -20.94 10.90 -0.07
C SER A 196 -19.42 10.75 -0.20
N ASP A 197 -18.68 11.72 0.31
CA ASP A 197 -17.21 11.77 0.16
C ASP A 197 -16.56 10.67 1.01
N LYS A 198 -17.10 10.44 2.22
CA LYS A 198 -16.69 9.33 3.08
C LYS A 198 -16.89 7.98 2.40
N VAL A 199 -18.05 7.76 1.78
CA VAL A 199 -18.37 6.53 1.05
C VAL A 199 -17.46 6.38 -0.16
N THR A 200 -17.15 7.47 -0.87
CA THR A 200 -16.20 7.47 -1.99
C THR A 200 -14.81 7.04 -1.54
N ILE A 201 -14.27 7.63 -0.47
CA ILE A 201 -12.96 7.24 0.09
C ILE A 201 -12.99 5.76 0.48
N ALA A 202 -14.00 5.34 1.25
CA ALA A 202 -14.16 3.96 1.72
C ALA A 202 -14.19 2.96 0.55
N SER A 203 -14.98 3.24 -0.48
CA SER A 203 -15.10 2.39 -1.67
C SER A 203 -13.77 2.28 -2.40
N LYS A 204 -13.06 3.39 -2.60
CA LYS A 204 -11.76 3.40 -3.29
C LYS A 204 -10.69 2.63 -2.53
N LEU A 205 -10.64 2.74 -1.21
CA LEU A 205 -9.72 1.98 -0.37
C LEU A 205 -10.04 0.48 -0.38
N ALA A 206 -11.32 0.10 -0.31
CA ALA A 206 -11.73 -1.29 -0.40
C ALA A 206 -11.39 -1.91 -1.76
N THR A 207 -11.65 -1.18 -2.84
CA THR A 207 -11.29 -1.60 -4.20
C THR A 207 -9.77 -1.74 -4.36
N SER A 208 -8.99 -0.81 -3.81
CA SER A 208 -7.53 -0.89 -3.81
C SER A 208 -6.99 -2.11 -3.06
N LEU A 209 -7.58 -2.42 -1.91
CA LEU A 209 -7.21 -3.62 -1.16
C LEU A 209 -7.55 -4.90 -1.94
N MET A 210 -8.70 -4.92 -2.63
CA MET A 210 -9.08 -6.03 -3.49
C MET A 210 -8.08 -6.23 -4.63
N TYR A 211 -7.60 -5.16 -5.27
CA TYR A 211 -6.53 -5.23 -6.28
C TYR A 211 -5.26 -5.87 -5.72
N LEU A 212 -4.79 -5.47 -4.53
CA LEU A 212 -3.61 -6.09 -3.91
C LEU A 212 -3.83 -7.58 -3.63
N HIS A 213 -4.99 -7.92 -3.07
CA HIS A 213 -5.31 -9.28 -2.72
C HIS A 213 -5.50 -10.20 -3.94
N SER A 214 -5.89 -9.69 -5.11
CA SER A 214 -5.98 -10.49 -6.34
C SER A 214 -4.59 -10.91 -6.82
N VAL A 215 -3.63 -9.98 -6.76
CA VAL A 215 -2.22 -10.28 -7.09
C VAL A 215 -1.41 -10.87 -5.93
N LYS A 216 -2.09 -11.29 -4.86
CA LYS A 216 -1.49 -11.91 -3.67
C LYS A 216 -0.41 -11.04 -3.00
N TRP A 217 -0.62 -9.73 -3.01
CA TRP A 217 0.17 -8.81 -2.20
C TRP A 217 -0.59 -8.46 -0.93
N LEU A 218 0.13 -8.45 0.19
CA LEU A 218 -0.35 -8.01 1.49
C LEU A 218 0.31 -6.67 1.80
N HIS A 219 -0.47 -5.64 2.12
CA HIS A 219 0.05 -4.30 2.38
C HIS A 219 0.72 -4.17 3.76
N LYS A 220 0.18 -4.83 4.78
CA LYS A 220 0.70 -4.88 6.17
C LYS A 220 0.81 -3.55 6.94
N ALA A 221 0.45 -2.42 6.33
CA ALA A 221 0.56 -1.08 6.91
C ALA A 221 -0.63 -0.18 6.57
N ILE A 222 -1.85 -0.73 6.51
CA ILE A 222 -3.06 0.06 6.32
C ILE A 222 -3.39 0.78 7.63
N ARG A 223 -3.38 2.11 7.62
CA ARG A 223 -3.68 3.01 8.75
C ARG A 223 -3.98 4.42 8.24
N SER A 224 -4.60 5.28 9.04
CA SER A 224 -4.94 6.65 8.61
C SER A 224 -3.73 7.52 8.27
N ASP A 225 -2.55 7.27 8.83
CA ASP A 225 -1.30 7.94 8.42
C ASP A 225 -0.83 7.57 7.01
N ASN A 226 -1.26 6.40 6.52
CA ASN A 226 -0.87 5.82 5.25
C ASN A 226 -1.93 6.00 4.16
N ILE A 227 -3.05 6.66 4.48
CA ILE A 227 -3.97 7.18 3.48
C ILE A 227 -3.65 8.66 3.31
N VAL A 228 -3.20 9.05 2.12
CA VAL A 228 -2.75 10.42 1.87
C VAL A 228 -3.52 11.07 0.72
N PHE A 229 -3.57 12.40 0.73
CA PHE A 229 -4.25 13.20 -0.27
C PHE A 229 -3.35 14.34 -0.71
N TYR A 230 -3.35 14.65 -2.00
CA TYR A 230 -2.69 15.85 -2.48
C TYR A 230 -3.47 17.10 -2.09
N TRP A 231 -2.72 18.14 -1.75
CA TRP A 231 -3.22 19.44 -1.36
C TRP A 231 -2.78 20.48 -2.38
N ASP A 232 -3.73 21.17 -3.00
CA ASP A 232 -3.48 22.17 -4.04
C ASP A 232 -3.26 23.60 -3.48
N GLY A 233 -3.18 23.74 -2.17
CA GLY A 233 -3.09 25.05 -1.50
C GLY A 233 -4.45 25.56 -1.00
N THR A 234 -5.56 25.10 -1.56
CA THR A 234 -6.91 25.63 -1.28
C THR A 234 -7.85 24.61 -0.67
N ARG A 235 -7.86 23.36 -1.17
CA ARG A 235 -8.71 22.27 -0.68
C ARG A 235 -8.02 20.92 -0.85
N THR A 236 -8.32 19.99 0.05
CA THR A 236 -7.93 18.59 -0.12
C THR A 236 -8.84 17.95 -1.15
N ASN A 237 -8.29 17.32 -2.18
CA ASN A 237 -9.09 16.49 -3.08
C ASN A 237 -9.40 15.14 -2.42
N LEU A 238 -10.50 15.06 -1.67
CA LEU A 238 -10.94 13.83 -1.00
C LEU A 238 -11.38 12.73 -1.97
N GLU A 239 -11.60 13.04 -3.25
CA GLU A 239 -11.98 12.06 -4.25
C GLU A 239 -10.80 11.20 -4.70
N GLN A 240 -9.56 11.61 -4.43
CA GLN A 240 -8.35 10.92 -4.88
C GLN A 240 -7.49 10.50 -3.68
N PRO A 241 -7.96 9.55 -2.85
CA PRO A 241 -7.12 8.96 -1.82
C PRO A 241 -5.96 8.20 -2.46
N ILE A 242 -4.81 8.23 -1.79
CA ILE A 242 -3.64 7.45 -2.16
C ILE A 242 -3.30 6.56 -0.97
N LEU A 243 -3.35 5.26 -1.20
CA LEU A 243 -2.86 4.26 -0.26
C LEU A 243 -1.35 4.20 -0.40
N ALA A 244 -0.65 4.48 0.67
CA ALA A 244 0.79 4.53 0.73
C ALA A 244 1.27 3.66 1.90
N GLY A 245 2.56 3.53 2.16
CA GLY A 245 3.07 2.62 3.19
C GLY A 245 3.45 1.24 2.61
N PHE A 246 3.85 1.23 1.35
CA PHE A 246 4.17 0.02 0.60
C PHE A 246 5.53 -0.55 0.99
N GLU A 247 6.34 0.15 1.77
CA GLU A 247 7.63 -0.32 2.28
C GLU A 247 7.51 -1.62 3.10
N TYR A 248 6.34 -1.89 3.69
CA TYR A 248 6.04 -3.12 4.42
C TYR A 248 5.23 -4.14 3.59
N ALA A 249 4.86 -3.79 2.36
CA ALA A 249 4.09 -4.67 1.50
C ALA A 249 4.91 -5.88 1.08
N HIS A 250 4.24 -7.01 0.95
CA HIS A 250 4.91 -8.29 0.79
C HIS A 250 4.05 -9.26 -0.01
N HIS A 251 4.70 -10.10 -0.82
CA HIS A 251 4.01 -11.11 -1.60
C HIS A 251 3.68 -12.34 -0.73
N ASP A 252 2.45 -12.85 -0.83
CA ASP A 252 1.89 -13.95 -0.02
C ASP A 252 2.65 -15.29 -0.19
N ALA A 253 3.48 -15.42 -1.24
CA ALA A 253 4.28 -16.62 -1.49
C ALA A 253 5.51 -16.77 -0.59
N HIS A 254 5.85 -15.75 0.20
CA HIS A 254 7.01 -15.76 1.06
C HIS A 254 6.57 -15.98 2.53
N ASP A 255 7.16 -16.97 3.19
CA ASP A 255 6.66 -17.52 4.45
C ASP A 255 6.92 -16.66 5.69
N ILE A 256 7.85 -15.71 5.64
CA ILE A 256 8.36 -15.04 6.84
C ILE A 256 7.71 -13.67 7.00
N SER A 257 6.81 -13.56 7.98
CA SER A 257 6.29 -12.27 8.43
C SER A 257 7.36 -11.54 9.25
N GLU A 258 8.21 -10.77 8.59
CA GLU A 258 9.06 -9.80 9.26
C GLU A 258 8.17 -8.78 9.99
N ARG A 259 8.46 -8.52 11.27
CA ARG A 259 7.73 -7.53 12.08
C ARG A 259 8.08 -6.13 11.55
N SER A 260 7.08 -5.42 11.04
CA SER A 260 7.17 -3.97 10.82
C SER A 260 7.42 -3.27 12.17
N ASP A 261 8.17 -2.17 12.18
CA ASP A 261 8.67 -1.49 13.39
C ASP A 261 7.69 -1.51 14.59
N PRO A 262 8.15 -1.81 15.81
CA PRO A 262 7.33 -1.85 17.01
C PRO A 262 6.93 -0.44 17.41
N ASN A 263 5.88 0.08 16.78
CA ASN A 263 5.28 1.36 17.13
C ASN A 263 3.90 1.10 17.73
N PRO A 264 3.69 1.38 19.04
CA PRO A 264 2.42 1.11 19.72
C PRO A 264 1.25 1.86 19.09
N VAL A 265 1.50 3.04 18.51
CA VAL A 265 0.49 3.83 17.77
C VAL A 265 0.00 3.09 16.53
N TRP A 266 0.87 2.30 15.89
CA TRP A 266 0.53 1.55 14.68
C TRP A 266 -0.05 0.17 15.00
N ASP A 267 0.27 -0.39 16.16
CA ASP A 267 -0.20 -1.71 16.59
C ASP A 267 -1.73 -1.76 16.76
N ILE A 268 -2.39 -0.62 16.99
CA ILE A 268 -3.87 -0.54 17.06
C ILE A 268 -4.58 -0.97 15.77
N TYR A 269 -3.92 -0.81 14.62
CA TYR A 269 -4.44 -1.24 13.32
C TYR A 269 -4.13 -2.70 13.01
N ARG A 270 -3.26 -3.34 13.80
CA ARG A 270 -2.85 -4.72 13.57
C ARG A 270 -3.86 -5.69 14.15
N TRP A 271 -3.99 -6.82 13.47
CA TRP A 271 -4.83 -7.91 13.94
C TRP A 271 -4.38 -8.36 15.35
N PRO A 272 -5.30 -8.58 16.31
CA PRO A 272 -4.93 -8.78 17.71
C PRO A 272 -3.94 -9.92 17.97
N SER A 273 -4.01 -11.01 17.20
CA SER A 273 -3.13 -12.18 17.42
C SER A 273 -1.69 -11.99 16.91
N ILE A 274 -1.38 -10.85 16.26
CA ILE A 274 -0.03 -10.54 15.74
C ILE A 274 0.53 -9.24 16.35
N GLN A 275 -0.11 -8.72 17.40
CA GLN A 275 0.40 -7.56 18.15
C GLN A 275 1.56 -7.92 19.09
N ASP A 276 1.84 -9.22 19.31
CA ASP A 276 2.89 -9.68 20.23
C ASP A 276 4.32 -9.35 19.77
N GLU A 277 5.24 -9.22 20.74
CA GLU A 277 6.62 -8.80 20.50
C GLU A 277 7.47 -9.79 19.69
N ALA A 278 7.10 -11.07 19.71
CA ALA A 278 7.82 -12.13 19.02
C ALA A 278 7.36 -12.27 17.55
N PRO A 279 8.26 -12.60 16.61
CA PRO A 279 7.84 -13.04 15.28
C PRO A 279 6.88 -14.21 15.46
N THR A 280 5.61 -13.95 15.21
CA THR A 280 4.57 -14.96 15.36
C THR A 280 4.74 -15.95 14.21
N THR A 281 4.61 -17.24 14.49
CA THR A 281 4.54 -18.29 13.46
C THR A 281 3.27 -18.19 12.61
N VAL A 282 2.47 -17.16 12.83
CA VAL A 282 1.23 -16.88 12.12
C VAL A 282 1.60 -16.19 10.82
N HIS A 283 1.42 -16.91 9.72
CA HIS A 283 1.55 -16.35 8.38
C HIS A 283 0.65 -15.11 8.23
N SER A 284 1.19 -14.06 7.61
CA SER A 284 0.40 -12.88 7.29
C SER A 284 -0.76 -13.29 6.38
N GLN A 285 -1.99 -12.96 6.76
CA GLN A 285 -3.18 -13.33 6.01
C GLN A 285 -3.88 -12.10 5.46
N LYS A 286 -4.62 -12.28 4.36
CA LYS A 286 -5.51 -11.24 3.79
C LYS A 286 -6.47 -10.66 4.83
N ILE A 287 -6.93 -11.48 5.78
CA ILE A 287 -7.82 -11.03 6.86
C ILE A 287 -7.19 -9.94 7.74
N PHE A 288 -5.86 -9.90 7.89
CA PHE A 288 -5.20 -8.87 8.68
C PHE A 288 -5.32 -7.50 8.01
N ASN A 289 -5.18 -7.43 6.68
CA ASN A 289 -5.37 -6.16 5.96
C ASN A 289 -6.86 -5.75 5.93
N ILE A 290 -7.78 -6.71 5.88
CA ILE A 290 -9.23 -6.43 5.99
C ILE A 290 -9.55 -5.85 7.37
N TYR A 291 -8.98 -6.38 8.44
CA TYR A 291 -9.12 -5.81 9.79
C TYR A 291 -8.61 -4.38 9.85
N SER A 292 -7.37 -4.14 9.40
CA SER A 292 -6.78 -2.79 9.37
C SER A 292 -7.62 -1.82 8.55
N LEU A 293 -8.16 -2.25 7.41
CA LEU A 293 -9.09 -1.45 6.62
C LEU A 293 -10.37 -1.16 7.41
N GLY A 294 -10.95 -2.13 8.11
CA GLY A 294 -12.14 -1.93 8.95
C GLY A 294 -11.95 -0.84 10.00
N ILE A 295 -10.78 -0.80 10.64
CA ILE A 295 -10.41 0.29 11.56
C ILE A 295 -10.43 1.64 10.85
N VAL A 296 -9.75 1.77 9.71
CA VAL A 296 -9.69 3.01 8.91
C VAL A 296 -11.10 3.43 8.43
N LEU A 297 -11.94 2.48 8.03
CA LEU A 297 -13.32 2.76 7.62
C LEU A 297 -14.14 3.34 8.77
N MET A 298 -13.92 2.86 10.00
CA MET A 298 -14.57 3.41 11.18
C MET A 298 -14.08 4.83 11.49
N GLU A 299 -12.77 5.08 11.39
CA GLU A 299 -12.21 6.43 11.53
C GLU A 299 -12.80 7.39 10.49
N ILE A 300 -12.96 6.96 9.23
CA ILE A 300 -13.62 7.74 8.16
C ILE A 300 -15.08 8.03 8.50
N LEU A 301 -15.81 7.02 9.00
CA LEU A 301 -17.22 7.13 9.35
C LEU A 301 -17.44 8.21 10.42
N PHE A 302 -16.64 8.19 11.50
CA PHE A 302 -16.73 9.18 12.57
C PHE A 302 -15.93 10.46 12.31
N TRP A 303 -15.08 10.46 11.28
CA TRP A 303 -14.12 11.51 10.95
C TRP A 303 -13.24 11.91 12.13
N LYS A 304 -12.73 10.90 12.85
CA LYS A 304 -11.92 11.06 14.06
C LYS A 304 -10.89 9.94 14.13
N PRO A 305 -9.68 10.20 14.68
CA PRO A 305 -8.73 9.15 14.99
C PRO A 305 -9.31 8.13 15.97
N LEU A 306 -8.88 6.88 15.85
CA LEU A 306 -9.38 5.77 16.67
C LEU A 306 -9.13 6.00 18.17
N ASP A 307 -7.98 6.55 18.54
CA ASP A 307 -7.63 6.85 19.93
C ASP A 307 -8.61 7.84 20.57
N THR A 308 -9.05 8.84 19.81
CA THR A 308 -10.03 9.82 20.27
C THR A 308 -11.42 9.20 20.39
N LEU A 309 -11.75 8.23 19.53
CA LEU A 309 -13.04 7.54 19.55
C LEU A 309 -13.16 6.57 20.74
N LEU A 310 -12.07 5.87 21.05
CA LEU A 310 -12.00 4.89 22.15
C LEU A 310 -11.56 5.52 23.48
N GLU A 311 -11.41 6.85 23.54
CA GLU A 311 -10.94 7.59 24.71
C GLU A 311 -9.63 7.01 25.30
N LEU A 312 -8.74 6.54 24.41
CA LEU A 312 -7.48 5.92 24.83
C LEU A 312 -6.57 7.00 25.47
N PRO A 313 -5.89 6.69 26.59
CA PRO A 313 -4.80 7.53 27.07
C PRO A 313 -3.72 7.64 25.98
N ASP A 314 -2.91 8.70 26.03
CA ASP A 314 -1.84 9.01 25.08
C ASP A 314 -1.26 7.74 24.41
N LEU A 315 -1.43 7.64 23.07
CA LEU A 315 -1.03 6.49 22.25
C LEU A 315 0.44 6.10 22.44
N SER A 316 1.31 7.04 22.82
CA SER A 316 2.71 6.76 23.14
C SER A 316 2.90 5.95 24.44
N THR A 317 1.87 5.91 25.28
CA THR A 317 1.79 5.18 26.55
C THR A 317 0.88 3.96 26.51
N VAL A 318 0.18 3.74 25.39
CA VAL A 318 -0.66 2.55 25.20
C VAL A 318 0.24 1.32 25.24
N THR A 319 0.10 0.56 26.33
CA THR A 319 0.79 -0.71 26.49
C THR A 319 0.26 -1.71 25.46
N LEU A 320 1.09 -2.67 25.06
CA LEU A 320 0.69 -3.82 24.22
C LEU A 320 -0.54 -4.57 24.75
N PHE A 321 -0.80 -4.48 26.06
CA PHE A 321 -1.99 -5.04 26.67
C PHE A 321 -3.25 -4.28 26.24
N ARG A 322 -3.21 -2.94 26.27
CA ARG A 322 -4.33 -2.08 25.83
C ARG A 322 -4.60 -2.19 24.34
N SER A 323 -3.58 -2.36 23.49
CA SER A 323 -3.80 -2.53 22.04
C SER A 323 -4.59 -3.82 21.71
N LYS A 324 -4.47 -4.85 22.56
CA LYS A 324 -5.20 -6.12 22.39
C LYS A 324 -6.67 -6.01 22.77
N GLU A 325 -6.98 -5.18 23.76
CA GLU A 325 -8.35 -4.92 24.22
C GLU A 325 -9.16 -4.11 23.20
N ILE A 326 -8.51 -3.37 22.29
CA ILE A 326 -9.17 -2.56 21.26
C ILE A 326 -10.22 -3.35 20.48
N ARG A 327 -9.95 -4.60 20.11
CA ARG A 327 -10.95 -5.41 19.40
C ARG A 327 -12.21 -5.62 20.25
N ASP A 328 -12.05 -5.88 21.54
CA ASP A 328 -13.17 -6.14 22.45
C ASP A 328 -13.95 -4.84 22.71
N ASP A 329 -13.25 -3.71 22.87
CA ASP A 329 -13.85 -2.38 22.98
C ASP A 329 -14.66 -2.00 21.73
N LEU A 330 -14.14 -2.31 20.55
CA LEU A 330 -14.82 -2.09 19.27
C LEU A 330 -16.07 -2.94 19.10
N ILE A 331 -16.03 -4.20 19.55
CA ILE A 331 -17.20 -5.08 19.53
C ILE A 331 -18.28 -4.50 20.45
N TRP A 332 -17.92 -4.06 21.65
CA TRP A 332 -18.85 -3.48 22.61
C TRP A 332 -19.51 -2.18 22.10
N MET A 333 -18.76 -1.37 21.34
CA MET A 333 -19.29 -0.14 20.73
C MET A 333 -20.35 -0.37 19.64
N LEU A 334 -20.39 -1.55 19.03
CA LEU A 334 -21.28 -1.89 17.92
C LEU A 334 -22.58 -2.60 18.36
N GLU A 335 -22.69 -2.94 19.64
CA GLU A 335 -23.87 -3.56 20.27
C GLU A 335 -24.85 -2.53 20.87
#